data_AF-A0A7W3J4B7-F1
#
_entry.id   AF-A0A7W3J4B7-F1
#
_cell.length_a   1.000
_cell.length_b   1.000
_cell.length_c   1.000
_cell.angle_alpha   90.00
_cell.angle_beta   90.00
_cell.angle_gamma   90.00
#
_symmetry.space_group_name_H-M   'P 1'
#
loop_
_entity.id
_entity.type
_entity.pdbx_description
1 polymer ?
#
loop_
_entity_poly.entity_id
_entity_poly.type
_entity_poly.pdbx_seq_one_letter_code
_entity_poly.pdbx_strand_id
1 'polypeptide(L)'
;MTPQHKGVVPPDHAARLIALRDQADTAAAAFKDAVADALKAGGSVREVAKVTGLSTRTVREWGTARGWPTQEQKTVNTERRRRNAEWRDGIEAGMKELGGDG
;
A
#
# COMPACT_ATOMS: atom_id res chain seq x y z
N MET A 1 51.15 8.19 10.40
CA MET A 1 49.95 7.39 10.08
C MET A 1 49.39 6.89 11.40
N THR A 2 48.31 7.48 11.88
CA THR A 2 47.74 7.15 13.20
C THR A 2 47.22 5.71 13.17
N PRO A 3 47.58 4.84 14.13
CA PRO A 3 47.13 3.45 14.11
C PRO A 3 45.61 3.39 14.14
N GLN A 4 44.98 2.81 13.11
CA GLN A 4 43.57 2.46 13.16
C GLN A 4 43.42 1.26 14.11
N HIS A 5 42.83 1.47 15.28
CA HIS A 5 42.46 0.37 16.16
C HIS A 5 41.32 -0.43 15.51
N LYS A 6 41.63 -1.64 15.00
CA LYS A 6 40.63 -2.55 14.45
C LYS A 6 39.56 -2.86 15.51
N GLY A 7 38.29 -2.81 15.12
CA GLY A 7 37.17 -3.27 15.95
C GLY A 7 36.46 -2.20 16.81
N VAL A 8 36.92 -0.95 16.80
CA VAL A 8 36.24 0.15 17.53
C VAL A 8 35.82 1.24 16.54
N VAL A 9 34.52 1.53 16.49
CA VAL A 9 34.01 2.69 15.73
C VAL A 9 34.34 3.94 16.54
N PRO A 10 35.03 4.95 15.97
CA PRO A 10 35.31 6.19 16.69
C PRO A 10 34.00 6.86 17.14
N PRO A 11 33.94 7.46 18.36
CA PRO A 11 32.71 8.00 18.93
C PRO A 11 31.97 8.97 18.01
N ASP A 12 32.69 9.87 17.33
CA ASP A 12 32.09 10.85 16.41
C ASP A 12 31.44 10.18 15.19
N HIS A 13 32.04 9.10 14.69
CA HIS A 13 31.47 8.31 13.60
C HIS A 13 30.26 7.51 14.08
N ALA A 14 30.32 6.94 15.29
CA ALA A 14 29.18 6.22 15.87
C ALA A 14 27.98 7.17 16.05
N ALA A 15 28.19 8.36 16.59
CA ALA A 15 27.15 9.38 16.75
C ALA A 15 26.54 9.78 15.39
N ARG A 16 27.39 10.01 14.37
CA ARG A 16 26.94 10.32 13.02
C ARG A 16 26.11 9.19 12.40
N LEU A 17 26.53 7.94 12.56
CA LEU A 17 25.80 6.78 12.03
C LEU A 17 24.44 6.62 12.69
N ILE A 18 24.36 6.81 14.02
CA ILE A 18 23.10 6.79 14.76
C ILE A 18 22.16 7.89 14.25
N ALA A 19 22.64 9.13 14.13
CA ALA A 19 21.83 10.23 13.64
C ALA A 19 21.31 9.99 12.22
N LEU A 20 22.14 9.47 11.32
CA LEU A 20 21.72 9.14 9.95
C LEU A 20 20.70 7.99 9.91
N ARG A 21 20.85 6.98 10.77
CA ARG A 21 19.86 5.90 10.89
C ARG A 21 18.53 6.45 11.36
N ASP A 22 18.51 7.29 12.39
CA ASP A 22 17.28 7.84 12.95
C ASP A 22 16.56 8.75 11.92
N GLN A 23 17.33 9.49 11.10
CA GLN A 23 16.81 10.23 9.95
C GLN A 23 16.22 9.31 8.88
N ALA A 24 16.90 8.21 8.55
CA ALA A 24 16.42 7.23 7.59
C ALA A 24 15.13 6.54 8.07
N ASP A 25 15.04 6.20 9.35
CA ASP A 25 13.85 5.60 9.96
C ASP A 25 12.66 6.57 9.92
N THR A 26 12.91 7.85 10.22
CA THR A 26 11.90 8.92 10.14
C THR A 26 11.41 9.10 8.71
N ALA A 27 12.33 9.18 7.74
CA ALA A 27 11.97 9.31 6.33
C ALA A 27 11.20 8.08 5.82
N ALA A 28 11.58 6.88 6.25
CA ALA A 28 10.88 5.65 5.90
C ALA A 28 9.47 5.61 6.48
N ALA A 29 9.26 6.08 7.72
CA ALA A 29 7.93 6.19 8.31
C ALA A 29 7.05 7.18 7.52
N ALA A 30 7.57 8.39 7.26
CA ALA A 30 6.87 9.41 6.49
C ALA A 30 6.51 8.94 5.07
N PHE A 31 7.39 8.18 4.42
CA PHE A 31 7.10 7.62 3.10
C PHE A 31 5.94 6.62 3.13
N LYS A 32 5.90 5.74 4.14
CA LYS A 32 4.78 4.81 4.31
C LYS A 32 3.47 5.54 4.58
N ASP A 33 3.50 6.64 5.34
CA ASP A 33 2.34 7.49 5.60
C ASP A 33 1.83 8.13 4.30
N ALA A 34 2.73 8.71 3.49
CA ALA A 34 2.40 9.28 2.19
C ALA A 34 1.77 8.25 1.22
N VAL A 35 2.25 6.99 1.24
CA VAL A 35 1.63 5.90 0.47
C VAL A 35 0.18 5.66 0.92
N ALA A 36 -0.08 5.63 2.22
CA ALA A 36 -1.42 5.43 2.74
C ALA A 36 -2.34 6.61 2.42
N ASP A 37 -1.84 7.84 2.50
CA ASP A 37 -2.63 9.04 2.21
C ASP A 37 -3.00 9.13 0.72
N ALA A 38 -2.10 8.73 -0.18
CA ALA A 38 -2.43 8.60 -1.61
C ALA A 38 -3.57 7.60 -1.86
N LEU A 39 -3.59 6.47 -1.13
CA LEU A 39 -4.67 5.48 -1.22
C LEU A 39 -6.00 6.00 -0.64
N LYS A 40 -5.95 6.74 0.48
CA LYS A 40 -7.13 7.38 1.07
C LYS A 40 -7.71 8.47 0.18
N ALA A 41 -6.86 9.19 -0.55
CA ALA A 41 -7.25 10.18 -1.55
C ALA A 41 -7.86 9.56 -2.84
N GLY A 42 -7.96 8.23 -2.90
CA GLY A 42 -8.62 7.51 -4.00
C GLY A 42 -7.66 6.87 -5.01
N GLY A 43 -6.34 6.99 -4.82
CA GLY A 43 -5.36 6.30 -5.65
C GLY A 43 -5.53 4.79 -5.59
N SER A 44 -5.46 4.10 -6.73
CA SER A 44 -5.52 2.64 -6.75
C SER A 44 -4.17 2.04 -6.33
N VAL A 45 -4.20 0.85 -5.71
CA VAL A 45 -2.99 0.10 -5.34
C VAL A 45 -2.03 -0.09 -6.53
N ARG A 46 -2.57 -0.27 -7.74
CA ARG A 46 -1.76 -0.48 -8.96
C ARG A 46 -1.06 0.80 -9.41
N GLU A 47 -1.74 1.94 -9.36
CA GLU A 47 -1.15 3.23 -9.73
C GLU A 47 -0.12 3.67 -8.70
N VAL A 48 -0.43 3.53 -7.40
CA VAL A 48 0.51 3.83 -6.33
C VAL A 48 1.75 2.93 -6.43
N ALA A 49 1.60 1.64 -6.71
CA ALA A 49 2.72 0.73 -6.96
C ALA A 49 3.57 1.17 -8.16
N LYS A 50 2.93 1.59 -9.26
CA LYS A 50 3.63 2.09 -10.46
C LYS A 50 4.46 3.34 -10.17
N VAL A 51 3.92 4.30 -9.43
CA VAL A 51 4.61 5.56 -9.10
C VAL A 51 5.76 5.34 -8.12
N THR A 52 5.54 4.49 -7.12
CA THR A 52 6.51 4.27 -6.03
C THR A 52 7.56 3.20 -6.33
N GLY A 53 7.34 2.37 -7.36
CA GLY A 53 8.16 1.19 -7.64
C GLY A 53 7.96 0.03 -6.65
N LEU A 54 7.05 0.18 -5.68
CA LEU A 54 6.76 -0.86 -4.69
C LEU A 54 5.91 -1.97 -5.30
N SER A 55 6.00 -3.17 -4.71
CA SER A 55 5.06 -4.24 -5.04
C SER A 55 3.63 -3.85 -4.60
N THR A 56 2.61 -4.31 -5.32
CA THR A 56 1.21 -4.10 -4.95
C THR A 56 0.89 -4.69 -3.57
N ARG A 57 1.58 -5.76 -3.17
CA ARG A 57 1.50 -6.35 -1.83
C ARG A 57 1.94 -5.35 -0.76
N THR A 58 3.12 -4.75 -0.93
CA THR A 58 3.69 -3.77 0.01
C THR A 58 2.78 -2.56 0.16
N VAL A 59 2.27 -2.03 -0.96
CA VAL A 59 1.32 -0.90 -0.95
C VAL A 59 0.06 -1.23 -0.15
N ARG A 60 -0.50 -2.43 -0.34
CA ARG A 60 -1.69 -2.88 0.41
C ARG A 60 -1.40 -3.02 1.90
N GLU A 61 -0.26 -3.62 2.24
CA GLU A 61 0.15 -3.84 3.64
C GLU A 61 0.31 -2.49 4.36
N TRP A 62 1.04 -1.55 3.76
CA TRP A 62 1.27 -0.23 4.35
C TRP A 62 -0.01 0.59 4.46
N GLY A 63 -0.86 0.56 3.44
CA GLY A 63 -2.17 1.20 3.47
C GLY A 63 -3.04 0.65 4.60
N THR A 64 -3.16 -0.68 4.70
CA THR A 64 -3.97 -1.35 5.75
C THR A 64 -3.49 -1.00 7.14
N ALA A 65 -2.18 -1.03 7.38
CA ALA A 65 -1.59 -0.66 8.65
C ALA A 65 -1.85 0.80 9.06
N ARG A 66 -2.24 1.67 8.11
CA ARG A 66 -2.43 3.12 8.28
C ARG A 66 -3.88 3.56 8.08
N GLY A 67 -4.82 2.63 8.17
CA GLY A 67 -6.26 2.93 8.15
C GLY A 67 -6.88 3.08 6.77
N TRP A 68 -6.21 2.63 5.71
CA TRP A 68 -6.85 2.40 4.41
C TRP A 68 -7.45 0.98 4.34
N PRO A 69 -8.62 0.77 3.74
CA PRO A 69 -9.54 1.76 3.18
C PRO A 69 -10.27 2.56 4.27
N THR A 70 -10.63 3.80 3.96
CA THR A 70 -11.49 4.62 4.83
C THR A 70 -12.89 4.01 4.93
N GLN A 71 -13.67 4.38 5.95
CA GLN A 71 -15.04 3.87 6.08
C GLN A 71 -15.92 4.24 4.89
N GLU A 72 -15.79 5.46 4.38
CA GLU A 72 -16.46 5.91 3.16
C GLU A 72 -16.10 5.01 1.96
N GLN A 73 -14.81 4.74 1.75
CA GLN A 73 -14.36 3.84 0.69
C GLN A 73 -14.92 2.42 0.88
N LYS A 74 -15.06 1.93 2.11
CA LYS A 74 -15.68 0.63 2.36
C LYS A 74 -17.16 0.62 1.98
N THR A 75 -17.90 1.68 2.28
CA THR A 75 -19.32 1.83 1.89
C THR A 75 -19.45 1.82 0.36
N VAL A 76 -18.70 2.69 -0.33
CA VAL A 76 -18.70 2.76 -1.80
C VAL A 76 -18.32 1.42 -2.42
N ASN A 77 -17.29 0.76 -1.89
CA ASN A 77 -16.88 -0.56 -2.38
C ASN A 77 -17.95 -1.63 -2.16
N THR A 78 -18.70 -1.56 -1.05
CA THR A 78 -19.79 -2.49 -0.74
C THR A 78 -20.96 -2.30 -1.70
N GLU A 79 -21.37 -1.05 -1.93
CA GLU A 79 -22.40 -0.72 -2.91
C GLU A 79 -22.02 -1.14 -4.32
N ARG A 80 -20.76 -0.87 -4.72
CA ARG A 80 -20.24 -1.29 -6.02
C ARG A 80 -20.27 -2.82 -6.17
N ARG A 81 -19.90 -3.57 -5.12
CA ARG A 81 -19.97 -5.03 -5.14
C ARG A 81 -21.42 -5.53 -5.26
N ARG A 82 -22.35 -4.94 -4.51
CA ARG A 82 -23.78 -5.27 -4.61
C ARG A 82 -24.31 -5.08 -6.03
N ARG A 83 -24.06 -3.91 -6.62
CA ARG A 83 -24.46 -3.60 -8.00
C ARG A 83 -23.86 -4.57 -9.02
N ASN A 84 -22.58 -4.92 -8.85
CA ASN A 84 -21.91 -5.87 -9.73
C ASN A 84 -22.45 -7.29 -9.59
N ALA A 85 -22.89 -7.70 -8.40
CA ALA A 85 -23.52 -9.00 -8.17
C ALA A 85 -24.90 -9.04 -8.84
N GLU A 86 -25.76 -8.05 -8.58
CA GLU A 86 -27.07 -7.92 -9.21
C GLU A 86 -26.98 -7.95 -10.76
N TRP A 87 -25.99 -7.26 -11.33
CA TRP A 87 -25.75 -7.30 -12.78
C TRP A 87 -25.31 -8.69 -13.27
N ARG A 88 -24.43 -9.38 -12.53
CA ARG A 88 -23.98 -10.73 -12.91
C ARG A 88 -25.11 -11.74 -12.87
N ASP A 89 -25.93 -11.70 -11.83
CA ASP A 89 -27.08 -12.59 -11.68
C ASP A 89 -28.09 -12.38 -12.82
N GLY A 90 -28.31 -11.13 -13.23
CA GLY A 90 -29.14 -10.81 -14.40
C GLY A 90 -28.57 -11.34 -15.72
N ILE A 91 -27.25 -11.25 -15.92
CA ILE A 91 -26.58 -11.83 -17.10
C ILE A 91 -26.69 -13.35 -17.10
N GLU A 92 -26.48 -14.00 -15.95
CA GLU A 92 -26.58 -15.46 -15.82
C GLU A 92 -28.01 -15.95 -16.07
N ALA A 93 -29.02 -15.26 -15.52
CA ALA A 93 -30.43 -15.57 -15.78
C ALA A 93 -30.78 -15.43 -17.26
N GLY A 94 -30.37 -14.34 -17.90
CA GLY A 94 -30.58 -14.14 -19.34
C GLY A 94 -29.84 -15.18 -20.20
N MET A 95 -28.61 -15.56 -19.83
CA MET A 95 -27.87 -16.64 -20.52
C MET A 95 -28.56 -18.00 -20.38
N LYS A 96 -29.17 -18.30 -19.22
CA LYS A 96 -29.93 -19.54 -19.00
C LYS A 96 -31.21 -19.58 -19.84
N GLU A 97 -31.90 -18.45 -19.99
CA GLU A 97 -33.08 -18.33 -20.86
C GLU A 97 -32.72 -18.47 -22.34
N LEU A 98 -31.56 -17.99 -22.76
CA LEU A 98 -31.08 -18.09 -24.16
C LEU A 98 -30.42 -19.44 -24.50
N GLY A 99 -29.91 -20.17 -23.51
CA GLY A 99 -29.29 -21.50 -23.67
C GLY A 99 -30.21 -22.68 -23.38
N GLY A 100 -31.48 -22.41 -23.01
CA GLY A 100 -32.49 -23.41 -22.70
C GLY A 100 -33.41 -23.71 -23.88
N ASP A 101 -32.86 -24.04 -25.04
CA ASP A 101 -33.54 -24.74 -26.13
C ASP A 101 -32.48 -25.52 -26.91
N GLY A 102 -32.34 -26.80 -26.59
CA GLY A 102 -31.42 -27.76 -27.20
C GLY A 102 -31.77 -29.17 -26.80
#